data_AF-A0A6J2TKU8-F1
#
_entry.id   AF-A0A6J2TKU8-F1
#
_cell.length_a   1.000
_cell.length_b   1.000
_cell.length_c   1.000
_cell.angle_alpha   90.00
_cell.angle_beta   90.00
_cell.angle_gamma   90.00
#
_symmetry.space_group_name_H-M   'P 1'
#
loop_
_entity.id
_entity.type
_entity.pdbx_description
1 polymer ?
#
loop_
_entity_poly.entity_id
_entity_poly.type
_entity_poly.pdbx_seq_one_letter_code
_entity_poly.pdbx_strand_id
1 'polypeptide(L)'
;MHEWENQQIRKGVTGAQLVHAQHETVLSRFMIKPTGSGNGLEDAQLLAPQSTSTLLEQAYAKNAIDRCALTTATRNRVKKETKPKATALRTPQEVCSTITSRLAELKDSNADHSATMARIATELKALKLRELDCQQNAPTVAAKYKFYQEIKCYVNDLVDCLNEKTPLINELEKRALQLYGKNQRYLVNRRRQDVRDQAKEMAEATKPLTTRRTAEYEEQVRRAAEREGRRTRRRCERERNDLLGSHLDGMSSDDEIADQQHEQSLAATAQIESQAASCFADVTDEFCKIDLILMKFYAWRKTDMSSYKDAFVSLCLPKLLSPLVRYELLLWSPLLEEYTDIETMHWYTSCMLYAYTADESVDRLKEDPDVNLVPALIEKIVLPKLTSLVTECWDPLSTTQTLRLVGFINRLAREFPLNVTNKQLKKLFEAIIECMRSALENDVFIPIFPKQVYEAKTSFFQRQFCSGLKLFRNFLSWQGILADKPLRELAIGALLNRYLLLAMRVCTANDAISKAYVIVNTLPTVWVSDSQTLKHLELFINYIRQTMESCDAGNPLFLQSCDKAKQILQRLHSL
;
A
#
# COMPACT_ATOMS: atom_id res chain seq x y z
N MET A 1 32.32 29.81 -8.34
CA MET A 1 31.27 28.77 -8.48
C MET A 1 31.74 27.44 -7.91
N HIS A 2 32.97 26.98 -8.22
CA HIS A 2 33.53 25.72 -7.72
C HIS A 2 33.79 25.62 -6.19
N GLU A 3 34.02 26.72 -5.47
CA GLU A 3 34.24 26.64 -4.02
C GLU A 3 32.95 26.41 -3.23
N TRP A 4 31.81 26.91 -3.72
CA TRP A 4 30.51 26.68 -3.08
C TRP A 4 30.03 25.24 -3.31
N GLU A 5 30.24 24.72 -4.51
CA GLU A 5 30.00 23.33 -4.91
C GLU A 5 30.87 22.35 -4.10
N ASN A 6 32.16 22.62 -3.96
CA ASN A 6 33.06 21.85 -3.08
C ASN A 6 32.70 21.95 -1.60
N GLN A 7 32.12 23.07 -1.15
CA GLN A 7 31.61 23.20 0.22
C GLN A 7 30.30 22.45 0.45
N GLN A 8 29.46 22.24 -0.56
CA GLN A 8 28.26 21.39 -0.46
C GLN A 8 28.62 19.90 -0.45
N ILE A 9 29.60 19.48 -1.26
CA ILE A 9 30.14 18.10 -1.26
C ILE A 9 30.73 17.74 0.12
N ARG A 10 31.44 18.68 0.77
CA ARG A 10 31.98 18.48 2.13
C ARG A 10 30.92 18.46 3.23
N LYS A 11 29.71 18.99 2.99
CA LYS A 11 28.59 18.95 3.95
C LYS A 11 27.71 17.70 3.81
N GLY A 12 27.70 17.08 2.63
CA GLY A 12 26.95 15.85 2.35
C GLY A 12 27.65 14.56 2.76
N VAL A 13 28.97 14.59 2.98
CA VAL A 13 29.74 13.42 3.40
C VAL A 13 30.05 13.52 4.88
N THR A 14 29.37 12.71 5.70
CA THR A 14 29.70 12.61 7.12
C THR A 14 31.10 12.00 7.27
N GLY A 15 31.91 12.47 8.23
CA GLY A 15 33.24 11.91 8.49
C GLY A 15 33.24 10.39 8.70
N ALA A 16 32.11 9.83 9.15
CA ALA A 16 31.90 8.40 9.25
C ALA A 16 31.84 7.68 7.89
N GLN A 17 31.19 8.26 6.86
CA GLN A 17 31.14 7.70 5.51
C GLN A 17 32.50 7.73 4.81
N LEU A 18 33.29 8.78 5.04
CA LEU A 18 34.63 8.91 4.47
C LEU A 18 35.62 7.90 5.09
N VAL A 19 35.51 7.70 6.40
CA VAL A 19 36.25 6.65 7.12
C VAL A 19 35.80 5.26 6.68
N HIS A 20 34.51 5.03 6.48
CA HIS A 20 33.97 3.75 6.02
C HIS A 20 34.39 3.41 4.58
N ALA A 21 34.36 4.39 3.67
CA ALA A 21 34.83 4.23 2.29
C ALA A 21 36.35 3.98 2.22
N GLN A 22 37.15 4.66 3.05
CA GLN A 22 38.58 4.38 3.19
C GLN A 22 38.83 2.97 3.74
N HIS A 23 38.05 2.53 4.75
CA HIS A 23 38.16 1.19 5.31
C HIS A 23 37.83 0.10 4.27
N GLU A 24 36.80 0.30 3.45
CA GLU A 24 36.41 -0.65 2.39
C GLU A 24 37.39 -0.66 1.20
N THR A 25 37.93 0.50 0.83
CA THR A 25 38.96 0.59 -0.23
C THR A 25 40.25 -0.12 0.20
N VAL A 26 40.60 -0.03 1.49
CA VAL A 26 41.75 -0.73 2.05
C VAL A 26 41.50 -2.24 2.09
N LEU A 27 40.35 -2.70 2.57
CA LEU A 27 39.98 -4.13 2.62
C LEU A 27 39.89 -4.79 1.23
N SER A 28 39.33 -4.09 0.24
CA SER A 28 39.22 -4.61 -1.13
C SER A 28 40.59 -4.79 -1.81
N ARG A 29 41.54 -3.89 -1.56
CA ARG A 29 42.92 -3.96 -2.07
C ARG A 29 43.73 -5.12 -1.46
N PHE A 30 43.33 -5.64 -0.30
CA PHE A 30 43.99 -6.76 0.36
C PHE A 30 43.51 -8.14 -0.13
N MET A 31 42.28 -8.26 -0.62
CA MET A 31 41.72 -9.56 -1.04
C MET A 31 41.89 -9.89 -2.52
N ILE A 32 42.24 -8.92 -3.36
CA ILE A 32 42.56 -9.15 -4.77
C ILE A 32 44.05 -8.83 -4.98
N LYS A 33 44.91 -9.85 -4.95
CA LYS A 33 46.27 -9.74 -5.49
C LYS A 33 46.40 -10.63 -6.74
N PRO A 34 46.75 -10.07 -7.91
CA PRO A 34 47.22 -10.88 -9.03
C PRO A 34 48.64 -11.39 -8.75
N THR A 35 48.92 -12.60 -9.20
CA THR A 35 50.26 -13.19 -9.22
C THR A 35 51.08 -12.58 -10.35
N GLY A 36 52.13 -11.81 -10.03
CA GLY A 36 53.07 -11.28 -11.02
C GLY A 36 54.17 -10.40 -10.43
N SER A 37 55.42 -10.85 -10.58
CA SER A 37 56.68 -10.29 -10.08
C SER A 37 57.09 -8.96 -10.73
N GLY A 38 57.82 -8.10 -10.01
CA GLY A 38 58.58 -6.98 -10.59
C GLY A 38 59.12 -5.96 -9.57
N ASN A 39 60.45 -5.82 -9.51
CA ASN A 39 61.24 -4.92 -8.66
C ASN A 39 61.05 -3.41 -8.97
N GLY A 40 61.34 -2.54 -7.99
CA GLY A 40 61.74 -1.14 -8.25
C GLY A 40 61.60 -0.18 -7.05
N LEU A 41 62.69 0.46 -6.66
CA LEU A 41 62.94 1.35 -5.50
C LEU A 41 62.23 2.72 -5.56
N GLU A 42 61.91 3.34 -4.42
CA GLU A 42 62.54 4.58 -3.86
C GLU A 42 61.74 5.22 -2.70
N ASP A 43 62.47 5.99 -1.90
CA ASP A 43 62.28 6.39 -0.50
C ASP A 43 61.63 7.79 -0.36
N ALA A 44 60.78 7.99 0.66
CA ALA A 44 60.49 9.30 1.30
C ALA A 44 59.48 9.17 2.46
N GLN A 45 59.95 9.41 3.68
CA GLN A 45 59.16 9.46 4.92
C GLN A 45 58.06 10.54 4.93
N LEU A 46 56.81 10.09 5.06
CA LEU A 46 55.74 10.77 5.80
C LEU A 46 55.07 9.71 6.69
N LEU A 47 55.03 9.95 8.00
CA LEU A 47 54.50 9.00 9.01
C LEU A 47 53.09 8.51 8.62
N ALA A 48 53.01 7.25 8.19
CA ALA A 48 51.78 6.63 7.72
C ALA A 48 50.83 6.28 8.89
N PRO A 49 49.50 6.40 8.70
CA PRO A 49 48.54 5.82 9.63
C PRO A 49 48.77 4.30 9.68
N GLN A 50 48.95 3.77 10.90
CA GLN A 50 49.29 2.36 11.10
C GLN A 50 48.22 1.46 10.45
N SER A 51 48.68 0.51 9.62
CA SER A 51 47.83 -0.50 8.98
C SER A 51 47.03 -1.25 10.04
N THR A 52 45.77 -1.58 9.72
CA THR A 52 44.94 -2.48 10.54
C THR A 52 45.62 -3.82 10.79
N SER A 53 46.49 -4.29 9.90
CA SER A 53 47.33 -5.48 10.13
C SER A 53 48.34 -5.26 11.25
N THR A 54 48.93 -4.06 11.36
CA THR A 54 49.90 -3.71 12.40
C THR A 54 49.21 -3.48 13.74
N LEU A 55 48.00 -2.91 13.74
CA LEU A 55 47.18 -2.76 14.95
C LEU A 55 46.64 -4.12 15.43
N LEU A 56 46.25 -5.01 14.53
CA LEU A 56 45.86 -6.40 14.85
C LEU A 56 47.08 -7.20 15.31
N GLU A 57 48.24 -7.11 14.65
CA GLU A 57 49.49 -7.71 15.15
C GLU A 57 49.85 -7.19 16.53
N GLN A 58 49.72 -5.89 16.79
CA GLN A 58 49.95 -5.32 18.11
C GLN A 58 48.92 -5.78 19.15
N ALA A 59 47.64 -5.94 18.77
CA ALA A 59 46.59 -6.45 19.64
C ALA A 59 46.74 -7.96 19.92
N TYR A 60 47.13 -8.74 18.91
CA TYR A 60 47.45 -10.17 19.05
C TYR A 60 48.76 -10.38 19.81
N ALA A 61 49.78 -9.54 19.60
CA ALA A 61 51.02 -9.55 20.37
C ALA A 61 50.77 -9.19 21.85
N LYS A 62 49.91 -8.21 22.13
CA LYS A 62 49.46 -7.91 23.51
C LYS A 62 48.76 -9.10 24.17
N ASN A 63 47.83 -9.75 23.47
CA ASN A 63 47.12 -10.93 24.00
C ASN A 63 48.00 -12.20 24.10
N ALA A 64 49.04 -12.32 23.25
CA ALA A 64 49.99 -13.43 23.30
C ALA A 64 50.96 -13.34 24.49
N ILE A 65 51.34 -12.12 24.90
CA ILE A 65 52.20 -11.88 26.07
C ILE A 65 51.44 -12.21 27.37
N ASP A 66 50.13 -11.90 27.46
CA ASP A 66 49.33 -12.17 28.67
C ASP A 66 49.09 -13.67 28.94
N ARG A 67 49.01 -14.52 27.90
CA ARG A 67 48.89 -15.97 28.10
C ARG A 67 50.20 -16.65 28.51
N CYS A 68 51.35 -16.10 28.13
CA CYS A 68 52.65 -16.63 28.55
C CYS A 68 53.07 -16.13 29.95
N ALA A 69 52.53 -14.99 30.39
CA ALA A 69 52.79 -14.42 31.71
C ALA A 69 52.04 -15.14 32.86
N LEU A 70 50.88 -15.76 32.60
CA LEU A 70 50.15 -16.50 33.65
C LEU A 70 50.68 -17.90 33.97
N THR A 71 51.50 -18.50 33.11
CA THR A 71 52.13 -19.81 33.38
C THR A 71 53.54 -19.72 33.97
N THR A 72 54.08 -18.50 34.14
CA THR A 72 55.45 -18.28 34.64
C THR A 72 55.48 -17.54 35.99
N ALA A 73 54.33 -17.40 36.65
CA ALA A 73 54.17 -16.71 37.93
C ALA A 73 53.69 -17.65 39.06
N THR A 74 54.28 -18.84 39.18
CA THR A 74 54.13 -19.70 40.37
C THR A 74 55.33 -20.64 40.54
N ARG A 75 56.52 -20.05 40.68
CA ARG A 75 57.63 -20.70 41.40
C ARG A 75 58.26 -19.67 42.33
N ASN A 76 57.69 -19.63 43.53
CA ASN A 76 58.26 -19.18 44.79
C ASN A 76 59.71 -18.65 44.74
N ARG A 77 59.87 -17.33 44.79
CA ARG A 77 61.05 -16.72 45.42
C ARG A 77 60.68 -16.43 46.88
N VAL A 78 60.70 -17.48 47.71
CA VAL A 78 60.73 -17.32 49.16
C VAL A 78 62.00 -16.52 49.48
N LYS A 79 61.84 -15.26 49.89
CA LYS A 79 62.89 -14.51 50.57
C LYS A 79 63.21 -15.26 51.85
N LYS A 80 64.32 -15.99 51.86
CA LYS A 80 64.91 -16.51 53.09
C LYS A 80 65.86 -15.45 53.62
N GLU A 81 65.38 -14.69 54.59
CA GLU A 81 66.22 -13.83 55.42
C GLU A 81 67.30 -14.68 56.11
N THR A 82 68.54 -14.24 55.98
CA THR A 82 69.69 -14.78 56.69
C THR A 82 69.66 -14.33 58.14
N LYS A 83 69.37 -15.25 59.07
CA LYS A 83 69.92 -15.24 60.43
C LYS A 83 70.53 -16.62 60.75
N PRO A 84 71.68 -16.68 61.43
CA PRO A 84 72.54 -17.85 61.49
C PRO A 84 72.04 -18.85 62.54
N LYS A 85 71.97 -20.15 62.20
CA LYS A 85 71.96 -21.24 63.19
C LYS A 85 72.74 -22.46 62.66
N ALA A 86 73.53 -23.01 63.56
CA ALA A 86 74.60 -23.98 63.37
C ALA A 86 74.20 -25.26 62.60
N THR A 87 75.16 -25.78 61.84
CA THR A 87 75.21 -27.13 61.28
C THR A 87 75.22 -28.17 62.40
N ALA A 88 74.06 -28.72 62.73
CA ALA A 88 73.99 -30.04 63.35
C ALA A 88 74.26 -31.09 62.26
N LEU A 89 75.16 -32.03 62.53
CA LEU A 89 75.46 -33.18 61.67
C LEU A 89 74.18 -34.01 61.52
N ARG A 90 73.63 -34.06 60.30
CA ARG A 90 72.47 -34.92 60.01
C ARG A 90 72.87 -36.38 60.11
N THR A 91 72.04 -37.20 60.74
CA THR A 91 72.26 -38.65 60.81
C THR A 91 72.12 -39.28 59.41
N PRO A 92 72.77 -40.42 59.12
CA PRO A 92 72.64 -41.10 57.82
C PRO A 92 71.17 -41.41 57.43
N GLN A 93 70.30 -41.70 58.42
CA GLN A 93 68.85 -41.85 58.19
C GLN A 93 68.17 -40.54 57.76
N GLU A 94 68.55 -39.38 58.33
CA GLU A 94 68.03 -38.08 57.90
C GLU A 94 68.49 -37.72 56.48
N VAL A 95 69.70 -38.10 56.09
CA VAL A 95 70.19 -37.92 54.72
C VAL A 95 69.41 -38.80 53.76
N CYS A 96 69.22 -40.09 54.09
CA CYS A 96 68.41 -41.01 53.28
C CYS A 96 66.95 -40.57 53.18
N SER A 97 66.33 -40.10 54.26
CA SER A 97 64.95 -39.59 54.23
C SER A 97 64.84 -38.31 53.40
N THR A 98 65.82 -37.40 53.50
CA THR A 98 65.87 -36.19 52.66
C THR A 98 66.01 -36.54 51.18
N ILE A 99 66.87 -37.51 50.84
CA ILE A 99 67.06 -37.98 49.45
C ILE A 99 65.77 -38.64 48.95
N THR A 100 65.14 -39.48 49.77
CA THR A 100 63.88 -40.16 49.42
C THR A 100 62.74 -39.16 49.20
N SER A 101 62.63 -38.14 50.06
CA SER A 101 61.67 -37.03 49.90
C SER A 101 61.91 -36.24 48.62
N ARG A 102 63.17 -35.88 48.32
CA ARG A 102 63.51 -35.19 47.06
C ARG A 102 63.25 -36.05 45.83
N LEU A 103 63.47 -37.36 45.93
CA LEU A 103 63.20 -38.29 44.84
C LEU A 103 61.68 -38.44 44.62
N ALA A 104 60.87 -38.41 45.67
CA ALA A 104 59.41 -38.35 45.57
C ALA A 104 58.94 -37.03 44.92
N GLU A 105 59.43 -35.88 45.39
CA GLU A 105 59.14 -34.56 44.80
C GLU A 105 59.52 -34.48 43.32
N LEU A 106 60.67 -35.05 42.94
CA LEU A 106 61.10 -35.12 41.54
C LEU A 106 60.22 -36.05 40.70
N LYS A 107 59.77 -37.17 41.26
CA LYS A 107 58.83 -38.08 40.59
C LYS A 107 57.48 -37.41 40.36
N ASP A 108 56.95 -36.71 41.37
CA ASP A 108 55.69 -35.97 41.26
C ASP A 108 55.81 -34.83 40.25
N SER A 109 56.88 -34.03 40.30
CA SER A 109 57.13 -32.98 39.31
C SER A 109 57.31 -33.54 37.89
N ASN A 110 57.91 -34.72 37.73
CA ASN A 110 58.05 -35.37 36.43
C ASN A 110 56.71 -35.91 35.91
N ALA A 111 55.86 -36.44 36.79
CA ALA A 111 54.50 -36.84 36.45
C ALA A 111 53.66 -35.64 36.02
N ASP A 112 53.74 -34.51 36.74
CA ASP A 112 53.06 -33.25 36.40
C ASP A 112 53.55 -32.69 35.05
N HIS A 113 54.86 -32.69 34.80
CA HIS A 113 55.42 -32.27 33.52
C HIS A 113 54.95 -33.20 32.39
N SER A 114 54.93 -34.51 32.60
CA SER A 114 54.47 -35.49 31.61
C SER A 114 52.99 -35.31 31.27
N ALA A 115 52.14 -35.08 32.28
CA ALA A 115 50.73 -34.76 32.10
C ALA A 115 50.53 -33.43 31.36
N THR A 116 51.33 -32.43 31.69
CA THR A 116 51.31 -31.12 31.01
C THR A 116 51.74 -31.25 29.55
N MET A 117 52.79 -32.01 29.25
CA MET A 117 53.23 -32.30 27.87
C MET A 117 52.15 -33.04 27.08
N ALA A 118 51.46 -34.01 27.69
CA ALA A 118 50.36 -34.71 27.06
C ALA A 118 49.19 -33.77 26.72
N ARG A 119 48.83 -32.85 27.64
CA ARG A 119 47.81 -31.82 27.40
C ARG A 119 48.22 -30.83 26.29
N ILE A 120 49.46 -30.34 26.30
CA ILE A 120 49.94 -29.44 25.24
C ILE A 120 49.93 -30.16 23.89
N ALA A 121 50.29 -31.44 23.85
CA ALA A 121 50.27 -32.24 22.63
C ALA A 121 48.84 -32.42 22.07
N THR A 122 47.83 -32.58 22.92
CA THR A 122 46.42 -32.65 22.48
C THR A 122 45.92 -31.29 21.99
N GLU A 123 46.24 -30.20 22.70
CA GLU A 123 45.90 -28.84 22.28
C GLU A 123 46.55 -28.46 20.94
N LEU A 124 47.83 -28.80 20.73
CA LEU A 124 48.52 -28.59 19.45
C LEU A 124 47.86 -29.33 18.30
N LYS A 125 47.41 -30.57 18.52
CA LYS A 125 46.64 -31.33 17.52
C LYS A 125 45.32 -30.65 17.19
N ALA A 126 44.58 -30.20 18.21
CA ALA A 126 43.32 -29.48 18.01
C ALA A 126 43.51 -28.14 17.27
N LEU A 127 44.58 -27.41 17.57
CA LEU A 127 44.93 -26.16 16.88
C LEU A 127 45.31 -26.40 15.42
N LYS A 128 46.13 -27.42 15.12
CA LYS A 128 46.44 -27.80 13.73
C LYS A 128 45.20 -28.18 12.94
N LEU A 129 44.25 -28.87 13.56
CA LEU A 129 43.00 -29.22 12.91
C LEU A 129 42.16 -27.97 12.58
N ARG A 130 42.09 -27.01 13.50
CA ARG A 130 41.43 -25.71 13.25
C ARG A 130 42.14 -24.88 12.20
N GLU A 131 43.46 -24.87 12.18
CA GLU A 131 44.23 -24.16 11.16
C GLU A 131 43.93 -24.72 9.77
N LEU A 132 43.90 -26.05 9.63
CA LEU A 132 43.54 -26.73 8.38
C LEU A 132 42.11 -26.39 7.95
N ASP A 133 41.15 -26.46 8.88
CA ASP A 133 39.75 -26.10 8.62
C ASP A 133 39.61 -24.63 8.18
N CYS A 134 40.30 -23.70 8.84
CA CYS A 134 40.35 -22.29 8.43
C CYS A 134 40.95 -22.11 7.02
N GLN A 135 42.04 -22.80 6.70
CA GLN A 135 42.67 -22.74 5.38
C GLN A 135 41.74 -23.30 4.28
N GLN A 136 41.02 -24.38 4.58
CA GLN A 136 40.04 -24.97 3.66
C GLN A 136 38.81 -24.09 3.46
N ASN A 137 38.36 -23.39 4.51
CA ASN A 137 37.19 -22.51 4.46
C ASN A 137 37.50 -21.10 3.91
N ALA A 138 38.77 -20.68 3.90
CA ALA A 138 39.19 -19.35 3.46
C ALA A 138 38.71 -18.96 2.04
N PRO A 139 38.77 -19.82 1.01
CA PRO A 139 38.26 -19.49 -0.33
C PRO A 139 36.74 -19.25 -0.34
N THR A 140 35.99 -20.04 0.42
CA THR A 140 34.53 -19.89 0.57
C THR A 140 34.19 -18.55 1.22
N VAL A 141 34.91 -18.18 2.29
CA VAL A 141 34.73 -16.89 2.97
C VAL A 141 35.07 -15.72 2.04
N ALA A 142 36.17 -15.82 1.27
CA ALA A 142 36.55 -14.80 0.29
C ALA A 142 35.49 -14.62 -0.81
N ALA A 143 34.93 -15.73 -1.33
CA ALA A 143 33.86 -15.69 -2.32
C ALA A 143 32.58 -15.05 -1.76
N LYS A 144 32.18 -15.41 -0.53
CA LYS A 144 31.04 -14.77 0.15
C LYS A 144 31.25 -13.28 0.35
N TYR A 145 32.44 -12.87 0.80
CA TYR A 145 32.77 -11.45 0.95
C TYR A 145 32.65 -10.69 -0.38
N LYS A 146 33.21 -11.24 -1.46
CA LYS A 146 33.13 -10.63 -2.79
C LYS A 146 31.68 -10.46 -3.24
N PHE A 147 30.87 -11.52 -3.11
CA PHE A 147 29.44 -11.47 -3.41
C PHE A 147 28.72 -10.38 -2.60
N TYR A 148 28.98 -10.28 -1.29
CA TYR A 148 28.37 -9.26 -0.44
C TYR A 148 28.78 -7.84 -0.81
N GLN A 149 30.02 -7.62 -1.27
CA GLN A 149 30.44 -6.32 -1.77
C GLN A 149 29.75 -5.97 -3.08
N GLU A 150 29.66 -6.92 -4.02
CA GLU A 150 28.98 -6.71 -5.30
C GLU A 150 27.49 -6.40 -5.12
N ILE A 151 26.77 -7.17 -4.30
CA ILE A 151 25.35 -6.92 -4.06
C ILE A 151 25.13 -5.62 -3.29
N LYS A 152 26.03 -5.27 -2.35
CA LYS A 152 25.98 -3.99 -1.64
C LYS A 152 26.15 -2.81 -2.59
N CYS A 153 27.16 -2.86 -3.46
CA CYS A 153 27.38 -1.83 -4.48
C CYS A 153 26.14 -1.68 -5.36
N TYR A 154 25.64 -2.78 -5.91
CA TYR A 154 24.43 -2.79 -6.74
C TYR A 154 23.22 -2.19 -6.02
N VAL A 155 22.96 -2.58 -4.77
CA VAL A 155 21.82 -2.06 -4.00
C VAL A 155 21.98 -0.57 -3.72
N ASN A 156 23.19 -0.08 -3.42
CA ASN A 156 23.43 1.35 -3.25
C ASN A 156 23.14 2.12 -4.54
N ASP A 157 23.67 1.66 -5.67
CA ASP A 157 23.46 2.31 -6.97
C ASP A 157 21.96 2.31 -7.35
N LEU A 158 21.26 1.20 -7.10
CA LEU A 158 19.82 1.08 -7.31
C LEU A 158 19.04 2.06 -6.43
N VAL A 159 19.36 2.13 -5.13
CA VAL A 159 18.69 3.03 -4.20
C VAL A 159 18.94 4.49 -4.57
N ASP A 160 20.17 4.86 -4.93
CA ASP A 160 20.52 6.22 -5.36
C ASP A 160 19.77 6.61 -6.64
N CYS A 161 19.72 5.72 -7.63
CA CYS A 161 18.92 5.90 -8.84
C CYS A 161 17.43 6.09 -8.50
N LEU A 162 16.83 5.19 -7.71
CA LEU A 162 15.41 5.27 -7.37
C LEU A 162 15.08 6.50 -6.52
N ASN A 163 16.00 6.95 -5.66
CA ASN A 163 15.84 8.17 -4.87
C ASN A 163 15.78 9.41 -5.77
N GLU A 164 16.57 9.46 -6.84
CA GLU A 164 16.53 10.54 -7.82
C GLU A 164 15.22 10.51 -8.64
N LYS A 165 14.74 9.32 -9.04
CA LYS A 165 13.53 9.20 -9.88
C LYS A 165 12.23 9.31 -9.09
N THR A 166 12.22 8.96 -7.80
CA THR A 166 11.01 8.96 -6.96
C THR A 166 10.27 10.33 -6.94
N PRO A 167 10.94 11.48 -6.77
CA PRO A 167 10.29 12.80 -6.87
C PRO A 167 9.59 13.04 -8.21
N LEU A 168 10.18 12.59 -9.33
CA LEU A 168 9.60 12.74 -10.66
C LEU A 168 8.31 11.91 -10.78
N ILE A 169 8.36 10.65 -10.31
CA ILE A 169 7.20 9.74 -10.28
C ILE A 169 6.10 10.33 -9.40
N ASN A 170 6.43 10.87 -8.22
CA ASN A 170 5.47 11.51 -7.32
C ASN A 170 4.75 12.69 -8.00
N GLU A 171 5.48 13.53 -8.74
CA GLU A 171 4.91 14.69 -9.41
C GLU A 171 4.05 14.30 -10.61
N LEU A 172 4.44 13.25 -11.36
CA LEU A 172 3.61 12.69 -12.43
C LEU A 172 2.32 12.06 -11.87
N GLU A 173 2.42 11.29 -10.80
CA GLU A 173 1.26 10.67 -10.15
C GLU A 173 0.28 11.74 -9.64
N LYS A 174 0.80 12.79 -9.01
CA LYS A 174 -0.01 13.93 -8.57
C LYS A 174 -0.71 14.61 -9.73
N ARG A 175 -0.03 14.82 -10.85
CA ARG A 175 -0.62 15.43 -12.06
C ARG A 175 -1.70 14.55 -12.69
N ALA A 176 -1.49 13.23 -12.75
CA ALA A 176 -2.50 12.27 -13.21
C ALA A 176 -3.77 12.31 -12.33
N LEU A 177 -3.59 12.27 -10.99
CA LEU A 177 -4.72 12.37 -10.07
C LEU A 177 -5.46 13.71 -10.19
N GLN A 178 -4.72 14.81 -10.33
CA GLN A 178 -5.31 16.14 -10.54
C GLN A 178 -6.10 16.24 -11.84
N LEU A 179 -5.63 15.62 -12.92
CA LEU A 179 -6.34 15.55 -14.19
C LEU A 179 -7.68 14.83 -14.02
N TYR A 180 -7.66 13.62 -13.46
CA TYR A 180 -8.88 12.84 -13.20
C TYR A 180 -9.85 13.57 -12.26
N GLY A 181 -9.33 14.13 -11.16
CA GLY A 181 -10.15 14.89 -10.21
C GLY A 181 -10.73 16.17 -10.80
N LYS A 182 -9.98 16.90 -11.64
CA LYS A 182 -10.48 18.09 -12.34
C LYS A 182 -11.67 17.74 -13.25
N ASN A 183 -11.53 16.66 -14.03
CA ASN A 183 -12.59 16.19 -14.91
C ASN A 183 -13.84 15.80 -14.12
N GLN A 184 -13.67 15.07 -13.02
CA GLN A 184 -14.80 14.66 -12.19
C GLN A 184 -15.50 15.86 -11.53
N ARG A 185 -14.75 16.79 -10.93
CA ARG A 185 -15.31 18.00 -10.32
C ARG A 185 -16.07 18.85 -11.35
N TYR A 186 -15.59 18.91 -12.59
CA TYR A 186 -16.33 19.58 -13.66
C TYR A 186 -17.71 18.94 -13.89
N LEU A 187 -17.79 17.60 -14.01
CA LEU A 187 -19.05 16.89 -14.18
C LEU A 187 -20.02 17.10 -13.01
N VAL A 188 -19.53 16.98 -11.77
CA VAL A 188 -20.31 17.19 -10.56
C VAL A 188 -20.84 18.64 -10.50
N ASN A 189 -19.98 19.63 -10.73
CA ASN A 189 -20.37 21.04 -10.71
C ASN A 189 -21.36 21.38 -11.83
N ARG A 190 -21.18 20.82 -13.03
CA ARG A 190 -22.13 20.96 -14.14
C ARG A 190 -23.50 20.44 -13.74
N ARG A 191 -23.57 19.24 -13.16
CA ARG A 191 -24.82 18.63 -12.70
C ARG A 191 -25.49 19.44 -11.58
N ARG A 192 -24.73 19.91 -10.59
CA ARG A 192 -25.24 20.82 -9.53
C ARG A 192 -25.82 22.09 -10.12
N GLN A 193 -25.11 22.67 -11.08
CA GLN A 193 -25.56 23.89 -11.74
C GLN A 193 -26.83 23.64 -12.58
N ASP A 194 -26.91 22.53 -13.31
CA ASP A 194 -28.10 22.12 -14.07
C ASP A 194 -29.34 21.93 -13.18
N VAL A 195 -29.16 21.44 -11.95
CA VAL A 195 -30.24 21.31 -10.96
C VAL A 195 -30.66 22.69 -10.44
N ARG A 196 -29.72 23.58 -10.12
CA ARG A 196 -30.00 24.95 -9.66
C ARG A 196 -30.75 25.77 -10.71
N ASP A 197 -30.32 25.70 -11.97
CA ASP A 197 -30.97 26.42 -13.07
C ASP A 197 -32.42 25.94 -13.24
N GLN A 198 -32.67 24.63 -13.26
CA GLN A 198 -34.03 24.10 -13.38
C GLN A 198 -34.90 24.47 -12.18
N ALA A 199 -34.36 24.47 -10.97
CA ALA A 199 -35.08 24.93 -9.79
C ALA A 199 -35.46 26.42 -9.91
N LYS A 200 -34.54 27.26 -10.41
CA LYS A 200 -34.78 28.68 -10.69
C LYS A 200 -35.82 28.88 -11.79
N GLU A 201 -35.71 28.14 -12.91
CA GLU A 201 -36.66 28.15 -14.02
C GLU A 201 -38.09 27.83 -13.54
N MET A 202 -38.24 26.86 -12.63
CA MET A 202 -39.53 26.53 -12.01
C MET A 202 -40.02 27.62 -11.07
N ALA A 203 -39.17 28.10 -10.15
CA ALA A 203 -39.54 29.16 -9.20
C ALA A 203 -39.94 30.46 -9.90
N GLU A 204 -39.37 30.72 -11.07
CA GLU A 204 -39.66 31.91 -11.87
C GLU A 204 -40.73 31.68 -12.93
N ALA A 205 -41.23 30.45 -13.14
CA ALA A 205 -42.15 30.12 -14.24
C ALA A 205 -43.39 31.01 -14.32
N THR A 206 -43.87 31.53 -13.18
CA THR A 206 -45.02 32.44 -13.05
C THR A 206 -44.71 33.93 -13.23
N LYS A 207 -43.43 34.33 -13.34
CA LYS A 207 -43.03 35.74 -13.52
C LYS A 207 -43.05 36.16 -15.00
N PRO A 208 -43.36 37.42 -15.35
CA PRO A 208 -43.33 37.90 -16.74
C PRO A 208 -41.95 37.76 -17.40
N LEU A 209 -41.89 37.43 -18.70
CA LEU A 209 -40.62 37.28 -19.44
C LEU A 209 -39.84 38.61 -19.60
N THR A 210 -40.52 39.75 -19.52
CA THR A 210 -39.93 41.09 -19.71
C THR A 210 -38.94 41.46 -18.61
N THR A 211 -39.03 40.84 -17.42
CA THR A 211 -38.14 41.08 -16.28
C THR A 211 -36.86 40.22 -16.33
N ARG A 212 -36.69 39.35 -17.33
CA ARG A 212 -35.65 38.31 -17.35
C ARG A 212 -34.49 38.55 -18.33
N ARG A 213 -34.53 39.60 -19.17
CA ARG A 213 -33.51 39.81 -20.23
C ARG A 213 -32.22 40.44 -19.70
N THR A 214 -31.38 39.63 -19.07
CA THR A 214 -30.00 39.96 -18.66
C THR A 214 -29.01 39.03 -19.35
N ALA A 215 -27.73 39.42 -19.43
CA ALA A 215 -26.68 38.54 -19.97
C ALA A 215 -26.60 37.18 -19.25
N GLU A 216 -26.85 37.16 -17.93
CA GLU A 216 -26.93 35.92 -17.14
C GLU A 216 -28.08 35.00 -17.59
N TYR A 217 -29.19 35.57 -18.02
CA TYR A 217 -30.33 34.80 -18.54
C TYR A 217 -29.99 34.17 -19.90
N GLU A 218 -29.30 34.88 -20.78
CA GLU A 218 -28.85 34.32 -22.06
C GLU A 218 -27.89 33.14 -21.86
N GLU A 219 -26.96 33.25 -20.90
CA GLU A 219 -26.07 32.15 -20.54
C GLU A 219 -26.82 30.98 -19.90
N GLN A 220 -27.84 31.24 -19.06
CA GLN A 220 -28.72 30.21 -18.52
C GLN A 220 -29.48 29.47 -19.62
N VAL A 221 -30.00 30.18 -20.62
CA VAL A 221 -30.69 29.58 -21.78
C VAL A 221 -29.75 28.70 -22.59
N ARG A 222 -28.50 29.13 -22.82
CA ARG A 222 -27.48 28.30 -23.50
C ARG A 222 -27.23 26.99 -22.75
N ARG A 223 -27.04 27.06 -21.42
CA ARG A 223 -26.83 25.88 -20.57
C ARG A 223 -28.06 24.97 -20.54
N ALA A 224 -29.27 25.53 -20.54
CA ALA A 224 -30.50 24.76 -20.64
C ALA A 224 -30.63 24.00 -21.97
N ALA A 225 -30.29 24.64 -23.10
CA ALA A 225 -30.29 24.00 -24.41
C ALA A 225 -29.24 22.87 -24.49
N GLU A 226 -28.03 23.09 -23.96
CA GLU A 226 -26.97 22.07 -23.89
C GLU A 226 -27.41 20.85 -23.07
N ARG A 227 -27.99 21.08 -21.89
CA ARG A 227 -28.53 20.06 -21.00
C ARG A 227 -29.64 19.23 -21.66
N GLU A 228 -30.58 19.88 -22.33
CA GLU A 228 -31.66 19.18 -23.03
C GLU A 228 -31.14 18.44 -24.28
N GLY A 229 -30.13 18.99 -24.95
CA GLY A 229 -29.39 18.31 -26.01
C GLY A 229 -28.78 17.00 -25.52
N ARG A 230 -28.09 16.99 -24.37
CA ARG A 230 -27.56 15.75 -23.75
C ARG A 230 -28.67 14.73 -23.50
N ARG A 231 -29.79 15.15 -22.90
CA ARG A 231 -30.92 14.25 -22.60
C ARG A 231 -31.55 13.67 -23.87
N THR A 232 -31.70 14.49 -24.91
CA THR A 232 -32.25 14.07 -26.19
C THR A 232 -31.37 13.02 -26.83
N ARG A 233 -30.04 13.22 -26.87
CA ARG A 233 -29.09 12.20 -27.37
C ARG A 233 -29.25 10.86 -26.65
N ARG A 234 -29.29 10.87 -25.31
CA ARG A 234 -29.51 9.65 -24.51
C ARG A 234 -30.86 8.99 -24.79
N ARG A 235 -31.91 9.78 -25.04
CA ARG A 235 -33.23 9.24 -25.35
C ARG A 235 -33.20 8.55 -26.71
N CYS A 236 -32.69 9.21 -27.75
CA CYS A 236 -32.56 8.64 -29.08
C CYS A 236 -31.69 7.37 -29.08
N GLU A 237 -30.60 7.35 -28.31
CA GLU A 237 -29.77 6.15 -28.17
C GLU A 237 -30.51 4.98 -27.52
N ARG A 238 -31.33 5.23 -26.49
CA ARG A 238 -32.16 4.20 -25.88
C ARG A 238 -33.30 3.74 -26.79
N GLU A 239 -33.86 4.63 -27.61
CA GLU A 239 -34.85 4.26 -28.65
C GLU A 239 -34.23 3.30 -29.66
N ARG A 240 -33.02 3.62 -30.13
CA ARG A 240 -32.26 2.75 -31.04
C ARG A 240 -31.97 1.36 -30.46
N ASN A 241 -31.83 1.26 -29.14
CA ASN A 241 -31.48 0.02 -28.45
C ASN A 241 -32.70 -0.69 -27.81
N ASP A 242 -33.94 -0.25 -28.08
CA ASP A 242 -35.19 -0.80 -27.49
C ASP A 242 -35.24 -0.77 -25.94
N LEU A 243 -34.53 0.16 -25.30
CA LEU A 243 -34.43 0.29 -23.84
C LEU A 243 -35.33 1.39 -23.24
N LEU A 244 -36.28 1.93 -24.01
CA LEU A 244 -37.09 3.06 -23.52
C LEU A 244 -38.01 2.71 -22.35
N GLY A 245 -38.65 1.53 -22.40
CA GLY A 245 -39.64 1.12 -21.40
C GLY A 245 -39.05 0.79 -20.02
N SER A 246 -37.75 0.51 -19.93
CA SER A 246 -37.08 0.10 -18.70
C SER A 246 -36.41 1.27 -17.95
N HIS A 247 -36.21 2.41 -18.60
CA HIS A 247 -35.44 3.53 -18.06
C HIS A 247 -36.35 4.63 -17.49
N LEU A 248 -36.19 4.95 -16.20
CA LEU A 248 -36.84 6.09 -15.56
C LEU A 248 -36.01 7.37 -15.76
N ASP A 249 -36.66 8.47 -16.17
CA ASP A 249 -35.98 9.77 -16.33
C ASP A 249 -35.36 10.23 -15.00
N GLY A 250 -34.08 10.57 -15.00
CA GLY A 250 -33.28 10.84 -13.79
C GLY A 250 -32.35 9.70 -13.33
N MET A 251 -32.43 8.51 -13.94
CA MET A 251 -31.54 7.36 -13.64
C MET A 251 -30.20 7.37 -14.40
N SER A 252 -29.95 8.36 -15.25
CA SER A 252 -28.70 8.47 -16.01
C SER A 252 -27.55 8.95 -15.13
N SER A 253 -26.32 8.41 -15.33
CA SER A 253 -25.12 8.89 -14.61
C SER A 253 -24.71 10.31 -15.01
N ASP A 254 -24.97 10.71 -16.27
CA ASP A 254 -24.60 12.04 -16.82
C ASP A 254 -23.08 12.25 -16.90
N ASP A 255 -22.36 11.17 -17.26
CA ASP A 255 -20.89 11.12 -17.32
C ASP A 255 -20.32 11.67 -18.65
N GLU A 256 -21.17 12.07 -19.61
CA GLU A 256 -20.71 12.56 -20.92
C GLU A 256 -20.00 13.91 -20.81
N ILE A 257 -18.86 14.05 -21.47
CA ILE A 257 -18.07 15.28 -21.58
C ILE A 257 -18.17 15.87 -22.99
N ALA A 258 -17.92 17.17 -23.12
CA ALA A 258 -17.88 17.81 -24.44
C ALA A 258 -16.60 17.40 -25.21
N ASP A 259 -16.69 17.28 -26.53
CA ASP A 259 -15.57 16.81 -27.39
C ASP A 259 -14.29 17.61 -27.15
N GLN A 260 -14.39 18.94 -27.05
CA GLN A 260 -13.24 19.81 -26.74
C GLN A 260 -12.57 19.44 -25.41
N GLN A 261 -13.35 19.11 -24.37
CA GLN A 261 -12.80 18.73 -23.07
C GLN A 261 -12.22 17.32 -23.09
N HIS A 262 -12.84 16.42 -23.85
CA HIS A 262 -12.32 15.07 -24.09
C HIS A 262 -10.94 15.14 -24.77
N GLU A 263 -10.82 15.92 -25.85
CA GLU A 263 -9.54 16.15 -26.55
C GLU A 263 -8.48 16.77 -25.63
N GLN A 264 -8.85 17.76 -24.81
CA GLN A 264 -7.94 18.35 -23.82
C GLN A 264 -7.47 17.32 -22.78
N SER A 265 -8.36 16.43 -22.32
CA SER A 265 -8.00 15.38 -21.38
C SER A 265 -7.06 14.36 -22.02
N LEU A 266 -7.33 13.94 -23.26
CA LEU A 266 -6.45 13.03 -24.00
C LEU A 266 -5.05 13.65 -24.22
N ALA A 267 -4.99 14.91 -24.62
CA ALA A 267 -3.73 15.62 -24.79
C ALA A 267 -2.94 15.72 -23.47
N ALA A 268 -3.61 16.00 -22.36
CA ALA A 268 -2.99 16.04 -21.03
C ALA A 268 -2.49 14.65 -20.59
N THR A 269 -3.24 13.59 -20.84
CA THR A 269 -2.81 12.20 -20.57
C THR A 269 -1.58 11.85 -21.40
N ALA A 270 -1.60 12.11 -22.71
CA ALA A 270 -0.47 11.84 -23.60
C ALA A 270 0.81 12.61 -23.19
N GLN A 271 0.65 13.83 -22.66
CA GLN A 271 1.77 14.60 -22.12
C GLN A 271 2.37 13.92 -20.87
N ILE A 272 1.54 13.38 -19.98
CA ILE A 272 2.01 12.64 -18.80
C ILE A 272 2.74 11.37 -19.23
N GLU A 273 2.21 10.62 -20.19
CA GLU A 273 2.84 9.41 -20.74
C GLU A 273 4.21 9.71 -21.35
N SER A 274 4.30 10.75 -22.18
CA SER A 274 5.56 11.17 -22.80
C SER A 274 6.62 11.55 -21.74
N GLN A 275 6.23 12.27 -20.70
CA GLN A 275 7.14 12.61 -19.61
C GLN A 275 7.53 11.39 -18.77
N ALA A 276 6.58 10.48 -18.50
CA ALA A 276 6.86 9.23 -17.82
C ALA A 276 7.88 8.38 -18.60
N ALA A 277 7.75 8.28 -19.93
CA ALA A 277 8.71 7.57 -20.77
C ALA A 277 10.13 8.17 -20.70
N SER A 278 10.24 9.49 -20.53
CA SER A 278 11.54 10.16 -20.37
C SER A 278 12.18 9.98 -18.99
N CYS A 279 11.41 9.60 -17.95
CA CYS A 279 11.92 9.52 -16.56
C CYS A 279 13.09 8.53 -16.38
N PHE A 280 13.09 7.44 -17.15
CA PHE A 280 14.09 6.37 -17.07
C PHE A 280 14.94 6.26 -18.35
N ALA A 281 14.88 7.25 -19.25
CA ALA A 281 15.60 7.20 -20.53
C ALA A 281 17.13 7.15 -20.36
N ASP A 282 17.62 7.66 -19.24
CA ASP A 282 19.02 7.70 -18.83
C ASP A 282 19.43 6.52 -17.91
N VAL A 283 18.51 5.59 -17.63
CA VAL A 283 18.71 4.48 -16.69
C VAL A 283 18.79 3.16 -17.43
N THR A 284 19.76 2.32 -17.11
CA THR A 284 19.84 0.97 -17.69
C THR A 284 18.75 0.06 -17.11
N ASP A 285 18.26 -0.85 -17.92
CA ASP A 285 17.21 -1.82 -17.57
C ASP A 285 17.40 -2.50 -16.21
N GLU A 286 18.64 -2.85 -15.83
CA GLU A 286 18.94 -3.49 -14.53
C GLU A 286 18.53 -2.67 -13.30
N PHE A 287 18.30 -1.36 -13.44
CA PHE A 287 17.92 -0.46 -12.34
C PHE A 287 16.47 0.05 -12.42
N CYS A 288 15.71 -0.30 -13.45
CA CYS A 288 14.33 0.15 -13.62
C CYS A 288 13.32 -0.96 -13.96
N LYS A 289 13.78 -2.12 -14.44
CA LYS A 289 12.91 -3.28 -14.71
C LYS A 289 12.80 -4.17 -13.47
N ILE A 290 11.58 -4.36 -12.99
CA ILE A 290 11.28 -5.10 -11.76
C ILE A 290 11.78 -6.55 -11.82
N ASP A 291 11.59 -7.23 -12.95
CA ASP A 291 12.05 -8.60 -13.17
C ASP A 291 13.57 -8.73 -13.10
N LEU A 292 14.33 -7.80 -13.70
CA LEU A 292 15.80 -7.82 -13.64
C LEU A 292 16.31 -7.54 -12.23
N ILE A 293 15.69 -6.60 -11.51
CA ILE A 293 16.03 -6.31 -10.12
C ILE A 293 15.78 -7.55 -9.26
N LEU A 294 14.59 -8.16 -9.40
CA LEU A 294 14.22 -9.37 -8.67
C LEU A 294 15.15 -10.54 -8.99
N MET A 295 15.64 -10.70 -10.24
CA MET A 295 16.62 -11.74 -10.56
C MET A 295 17.90 -11.67 -9.73
N LYS A 296 18.41 -10.47 -9.40
CA LYS A 296 19.60 -10.32 -8.54
C LYS A 296 19.32 -10.78 -7.10
N PHE A 297 18.15 -10.42 -6.55
CA PHE A 297 17.74 -10.86 -5.22
C PHE A 297 17.39 -12.35 -5.17
N TYR A 298 16.85 -12.92 -6.25
CA TYR A 298 16.61 -14.35 -6.38
C TYR A 298 17.92 -15.14 -6.37
N ALA A 299 18.95 -14.65 -7.07
CA ALA A 299 20.27 -15.26 -7.06
C ALA A 299 20.86 -15.27 -5.63
N TRP A 300 20.70 -14.18 -4.87
CA TRP A 300 21.10 -14.15 -3.46
C TRP A 300 20.32 -15.18 -2.64
N ARG A 301 18.98 -15.18 -2.75
CA ARG A 301 18.07 -16.10 -2.07
C ARG A 301 18.45 -17.57 -2.30
N LYS A 302 18.82 -17.93 -3.54
CA LYS A 302 19.25 -19.29 -3.90
C LYS A 302 20.63 -19.66 -3.39
N THR A 303 21.55 -18.70 -3.32
CA THR A 303 22.95 -18.96 -2.97
C THR A 303 23.18 -18.99 -1.47
N ASP A 304 22.57 -18.07 -0.71
CA ASP A 304 22.73 -17.98 0.75
C ASP A 304 21.45 -17.42 1.41
N MET A 305 20.46 -18.29 1.62
CA MET A 305 19.19 -17.95 2.26
C MET A 305 19.35 -17.42 3.69
N SER A 306 20.34 -17.90 4.45
CA SER A 306 20.61 -17.39 5.80
C SER A 306 20.95 -15.90 5.77
N SER A 307 21.92 -15.50 4.94
CA SER A 307 22.31 -14.10 4.83
C SER A 307 21.20 -13.22 4.24
N TYR A 308 20.38 -13.76 3.33
CA TYR A 308 19.21 -13.07 2.80
C TYR A 308 18.19 -12.73 3.91
N LYS A 309 17.94 -13.68 4.81
CA LYS A 309 17.08 -13.47 5.99
C LYS A 309 17.71 -12.50 6.98
N ASP A 310 19.01 -12.65 7.27
CA ASP A 310 19.74 -11.78 8.21
C ASP A 310 19.82 -10.33 7.73
N ALA A 311 19.82 -10.11 6.40
CA ALA A 311 19.77 -8.79 5.78
C ALA A 311 18.34 -8.23 5.63
N PHE A 312 17.32 -8.94 6.12
CA PHE A 312 15.91 -8.54 6.06
C PHE A 312 15.41 -8.21 4.65
N VAL A 313 15.90 -8.91 3.63
CA VAL A 313 15.61 -8.56 2.23
C VAL A 313 14.11 -8.61 1.93
N SER A 314 13.39 -9.62 2.43
CA SER A 314 11.94 -9.76 2.23
C SER A 314 11.13 -8.57 2.79
N LEU A 315 11.61 -7.93 3.86
CA LEU A 315 10.99 -6.74 4.44
C LEU A 315 11.27 -5.47 3.62
N CYS A 316 12.42 -5.45 2.95
CA CYS A 316 12.91 -4.31 2.18
C CYS A 316 12.40 -4.32 0.73
N LEU A 317 12.20 -5.49 0.11
CA LEU A 317 11.76 -5.64 -1.28
C LEU A 317 10.50 -4.81 -1.61
N PRO A 318 9.40 -4.84 -0.83
CA PRO A 318 8.24 -4.01 -1.12
C PRO A 318 8.54 -2.51 -1.11
N LYS A 319 9.51 -2.06 -0.30
CA LYS A 319 9.91 -0.64 -0.27
C LYS A 319 10.76 -0.29 -1.48
N LEU A 320 11.69 -1.17 -1.84
CA LEU A 320 12.57 -1.00 -2.98
C LEU A 320 11.79 -0.94 -4.31
N LEU A 321 10.82 -1.82 -4.48
CA LEU A 321 10.01 -1.89 -5.70
C LEU A 321 8.91 -0.82 -5.77
N SER A 322 8.57 -0.17 -4.65
CA SER A 322 7.45 0.75 -4.56
C SER A 322 7.48 1.88 -5.60
N PRO A 323 8.60 2.58 -5.84
CA PRO A 323 8.66 3.62 -6.88
C PRO A 323 8.32 3.07 -8.27
N LEU A 324 8.80 1.87 -8.61
CA LEU A 324 8.60 1.26 -9.93
C LEU A 324 7.16 0.77 -10.12
N VAL A 325 6.57 0.15 -9.09
CA VAL A 325 5.15 -0.24 -9.13
C VAL A 325 4.24 1.00 -9.24
N ARG A 326 4.57 2.08 -8.53
CA ARG A 326 3.85 3.37 -8.65
C ARG A 326 4.00 3.99 -10.03
N TYR A 327 5.16 3.84 -10.65
CA TYR A 327 5.42 4.24 -12.03
C TYR A 327 4.52 3.47 -13.01
N GLU A 328 4.44 2.14 -12.92
CA GLU A 328 3.54 1.33 -13.77
C GLU A 328 2.06 1.67 -13.53
N LEU A 329 1.69 2.07 -12.31
CA LEU A 329 0.33 2.45 -11.96
C LEU A 329 0.00 3.93 -12.22
N LEU A 330 0.87 4.74 -12.83
CA LEU A 330 0.71 6.20 -12.93
C LEU A 330 -0.69 6.64 -13.39
N LEU A 331 -1.13 6.11 -14.53
CA LEU A 331 -2.41 6.44 -15.17
C LEU A 331 -3.50 5.41 -14.89
N TRP A 332 -3.20 4.37 -14.11
CA TRP A 332 -4.16 3.33 -13.79
C TRP A 332 -5.27 3.83 -12.85
N SER A 333 -6.52 3.47 -13.15
CA SER A 333 -7.68 3.68 -12.29
C SER A 333 -8.79 2.70 -12.65
N PRO A 334 -9.42 2.02 -11.68
CA PRO A 334 -10.55 1.12 -11.94
C PRO A 334 -11.84 1.87 -12.30
N LEU A 335 -11.86 3.20 -12.24
CA LEU A 335 -13.02 4.02 -12.61
C LEU A 335 -13.12 4.26 -14.12
N LEU A 336 -12.01 4.06 -14.86
CA LEU A 336 -11.95 4.25 -16.31
C LEU A 336 -12.83 3.24 -17.05
N GLU A 337 -13.18 3.56 -18.29
CA GLU A 337 -13.96 2.66 -19.14
C GLU A 337 -13.20 1.40 -19.49
N GLU A 338 -11.96 1.59 -19.91
CA GLU A 338 -10.99 0.53 -20.11
C GLU A 338 -9.87 0.73 -19.09
N TYR A 339 -9.54 -0.32 -18.35
CA TYR A 339 -8.37 -0.36 -17.50
C TYR A 339 -7.78 -1.75 -17.50
N THR A 340 -6.48 -1.82 -17.27
CA THR A 340 -5.73 -3.08 -17.16
C THR A 340 -5.96 -3.68 -15.77
N ASP A 341 -6.37 -4.96 -15.71
CA ASP A 341 -6.43 -5.71 -14.47
C ASP A 341 -5.02 -5.82 -13.86
N ILE A 342 -4.90 -5.58 -12.56
CA ILE A 342 -3.60 -5.50 -11.88
C ILE A 342 -2.82 -6.82 -12.00
N GLU A 343 -3.52 -7.94 -12.06
CA GLU A 343 -2.98 -9.28 -12.17
C GLU A 343 -2.29 -9.52 -13.52
N THR A 344 -2.63 -8.74 -14.53
CA THR A 344 -2.05 -8.81 -15.88
C THR A 344 -0.86 -7.86 -16.07
N MET A 345 -0.60 -6.98 -15.10
CA MET A 345 0.50 -6.03 -15.19
C MET A 345 1.87 -6.71 -14.98
N HIS A 346 2.90 -6.11 -15.57
CA HIS A 346 4.26 -6.63 -15.53
C HIS A 346 4.79 -6.72 -14.10
N TRP A 347 4.61 -5.67 -13.29
CA TRP A 347 5.05 -5.68 -11.90
C TRP A 347 4.43 -6.83 -11.09
N TYR A 348 3.14 -7.12 -11.32
CA TYR A 348 2.42 -8.14 -10.57
C TYR A 348 2.94 -9.52 -10.93
N THR A 349 3.01 -9.81 -12.23
CA THR A 349 3.50 -11.09 -12.74
C THR A 349 4.94 -11.34 -12.29
N SER A 350 5.79 -10.33 -12.37
CA SER A 350 7.19 -10.40 -11.92
C SER A 350 7.31 -10.70 -10.42
N CYS A 351 6.49 -10.05 -9.58
CA CYS A 351 6.52 -10.26 -8.13
C CYS A 351 5.90 -11.61 -7.73
N MET A 352 4.82 -12.04 -8.39
CA MET A 352 4.19 -13.33 -8.13
C MET A 352 5.11 -14.50 -8.50
N LEU A 353 5.83 -14.40 -9.61
CA LEU A 353 6.74 -15.44 -10.08
C LEU A 353 8.13 -15.40 -9.44
N TYR A 354 8.45 -14.36 -8.66
CA TYR A 354 9.77 -14.14 -8.07
C TYR A 354 10.30 -15.35 -7.28
N ALA A 355 9.48 -15.89 -6.39
CA ALA A 355 9.88 -16.97 -5.49
C ALA A 355 9.42 -18.36 -5.95
N TYR A 356 8.67 -18.42 -7.06
CA TYR A 356 7.97 -19.60 -7.54
C TYR A 356 8.93 -20.76 -7.86
N THR A 357 8.47 -21.97 -7.53
CA THR A 357 9.15 -23.23 -7.86
C THR A 357 8.13 -24.27 -8.29
N ALA A 358 8.52 -25.20 -9.18
CA ALA A 358 7.59 -26.20 -9.73
C ALA A 358 7.07 -27.19 -8.67
N ASP A 359 7.78 -27.37 -7.57
CA ASP A 359 7.48 -28.26 -6.44
C ASP A 359 6.94 -27.49 -5.21
N GLU A 360 6.24 -26.39 -5.45
CA GLU A 360 5.65 -25.55 -4.40
C GLU A 360 4.51 -26.28 -3.67
N SER A 361 4.50 -26.15 -2.33
CA SER A 361 3.46 -26.72 -1.46
C SER A 361 3.01 -25.69 -0.43
N VAL A 362 1.81 -25.90 0.13
CA VAL A 362 1.24 -24.99 1.13
C VAL A 362 2.16 -24.81 2.34
N ASP A 363 2.84 -25.87 2.79
CA ASP A 363 3.74 -25.77 3.95
C ASP A 363 5.02 -25.02 3.62
N ARG A 364 5.55 -25.14 2.40
CA ARG A 364 6.71 -24.35 1.96
C ARG A 364 6.38 -22.87 1.82
N LEU A 365 5.20 -22.54 1.30
CA LEU A 365 4.72 -21.16 1.19
C LEU A 365 4.60 -20.48 2.57
N LYS A 366 4.18 -21.22 3.60
CA LYS A 366 4.11 -20.68 4.98
C LYS A 366 5.50 -20.32 5.53
N GLU A 367 6.53 -21.04 5.13
CA GLU A 367 7.91 -20.83 5.58
C GLU A 367 8.68 -19.83 4.70
N ASP A 368 8.13 -19.46 3.55
CA ASP A 368 8.76 -18.56 2.60
C ASP A 368 8.79 -17.12 3.15
N PRO A 369 9.99 -16.52 3.37
CA PRO A 369 10.09 -15.16 3.85
C PRO A 369 9.46 -14.12 2.91
N ASP A 370 9.33 -14.42 1.62
CA ASP A 370 8.88 -13.50 0.57
C ASP A 370 7.39 -13.67 0.21
N VAL A 371 6.66 -14.59 0.86
CA VAL A 371 5.23 -14.87 0.56
C VAL A 371 4.33 -13.63 0.63
N ASN A 372 4.73 -12.63 1.42
CA ASN A 372 4.00 -11.38 1.61
C ASN A 372 4.41 -10.26 0.64
N LEU A 373 5.26 -10.51 -0.37
CA LEU A 373 5.73 -9.48 -1.30
C LEU A 373 4.55 -8.78 -2.01
N VAL A 374 3.71 -9.54 -2.71
CA VAL A 374 2.55 -8.99 -3.43
C VAL A 374 1.50 -8.42 -2.48
N PRO A 375 1.07 -9.12 -1.41
CA PRO A 375 0.18 -8.52 -0.39
C PRO A 375 0.68 -7.19 0.15
N ALA A 376 1.99 -7.06 0.43
CA ALA A 376 2.58 -5.81 0.93
C ALA A 376 2.58 -4.69 -0.11
N LEU A 377 2.78 -5.00 -1.40
CA LEU A 377 2.69 -4.02 -2.49
C LEU A 377 1.24 -3.54 -2.69
N ILE A 378 0.27 -4.46 -2.70
CA ILE A 378 -1.16 -4.12 -2.73
C ILE A 378 -1.54 -3.20 -1.56
N GLU A 379 -1.13 -3.56 -0.34
CA GLU A 379 -1.42 -2.78 0.86
C GLU A 379 -0.78 -1.39 0.84
N LYS A 380 0.46 -1.28 0.38
CA LYS A 380 1.24 -0.03 0.47
C LYS A 380 1.10 0.89 -0.75
N ILE A 381 0.52 0.40 -1.84
CA ILE A 381 0.49 1.13 -3.12
C ILE A 381 -0.92 1.18 -3.70
N VAL A 382 -1.55 0.02 -3.92
CA VAL A 382 -2.87 -0.05 -4.56
C VAL A 382 -3.95 0.52 -3.64
N LEU A 383 -3.99 0.11 -2.36
CA LEU A 383 -5.01 0.62 -1.43
C LEU A 383 -4.90 2.14 -1.17
N PRO A 384 -3.71 2.75 -0.98
CA PRO A 384 -3.56 4.20 -0.93
C PRO A 384 -4.00 4.89 -2.21
N LYS A 385 -3.61 4.37 -3.38
CA LYS A 385 -4.02 4.94 -4.67
C LYS A 385 -5.54 4.90 -4.84
N LEU A 386 -6.18 3.78 -4.52
CA LEU A 386 -7.65 3.68 -4.48
C LEU A 386 -8.27 4.72 -3.55
N THR A 387 -7.69 4.94 -2.37
CA THR A 387 -8.21 5.92 -1.40
C THR A 387 -8.19 7.33 -2.00
N SER A 388 -7.10 7.67 -2.71
CA SER A 388 -7.00 8.95 -3.44
C SER A 388 -8.00 9.04 -4.58
N LEU A 389 -8.18 7.97 -5.38
CA LEU A 389 -9.15 7.94 -6.48
C LEU A 389 -10.60 8.06 -5.97
N VAL A 390 -10.93 7.42 -4.85
CA VAL A 390 -12.24 7.56 -4.19
C VAL A 390 -12.47 9.00 -3.77
N THR A 391 -11.50 9.60 -3.09
CA THR A 391 -11.62 10.97 -2.55
C THR A 391 -11.74 12.02 -3.65
N GLU A 392 -10.97 11.87 -4.73
CA GLU A 392 -10.80 12.92 -5.73
C GLU A 392 -11.61 12.71 -7.02
N CYS A 393 -11.93 11.46 -7.36
CA CYS A 393 -12.40 11.08 -8.69
C CYS A 393 -13.70 10.28 -8.72
N TRP A 394 -14.09 9.61 -7.61
CA TRP A 394 -15.34 8.84 -7.60
C TRP A 394 -16.55 9.73 -7.33
N ASP A 395 -17.59 9.56 -8.14
CA ASP A 395 -18.90 10.16 -7.91
C ASP A 395 -19.95 9.11 -7.51
N PRO A 396 -20.50 9.18 -6.29
CA PRO A 396 -21.54 8.26 -5.83
C PRO A 396 -22.84 8.29 -6.66
N LEU A 397 -23.09 9.37 -7.42
CA LEU A 397 -24.23 9.44 -8.35
C LEU A 397 -23.96 8.76 -9.70
N SER A 398 -22.71 8.44 -10.05
CA SER A 398 -22.41 7.63 -11.22
C SER A 398 -22.54 6.15 -10.89
N THR A 399 -23.56 5.50 -11.46
CA THR A 399 -23.77 4.06 -11.29
C THR A 399 -22.64 3.26 -11.94
N THR A 400 -22.13 3.72 -13.09
CA THR A 400 -21.02 3.09 -13.80
C THR A 400 -19.76 3.06 -12.95
N GLN A 401 -19.35 4.21 -12.42
CA GLN A 401 -18.17 4.29 -11.55
C GLN A 401 -18.35 3.48 -10.27
N THR A 402 -19.54 3.57 -9.65
CA THR A 402 -19.85 2.84 -8.43
C THR A 402 -19.74 1.33 -8.62
N LEU A 403 -20.35 0.78 -9.68
CA LEU A 403 -20.32 -0.66 -9.94
C LEU A 403 -18.92 -1.16 -10.32
N ARG A 404 -18.13 -0.37 -11.07
CA ARG A 404 -16.72 -0.71 -11.34
C ARG A 404 -15.90 -0.77 -10.07
N LEU A 405 -16.04 0.22 -9.19
CA LEU A 405 -15.31 0.27 -7.93
C LEU A 405 -15.72 -0.85 -6.97
N VAL A 406 -17.03 -1.10 -6.81
CA VAL A 406 -17.57 -2.23 -6.04
C VAL A 406 -17.07 -3.56 -6.60
N GLY A 407 -17.10 -3.73 -7.92
CA GLY A 407 -16.58 -4.92 -8.60
C GLY A 407 -15.10 -5.14 -8.33
N PHE A 408 -14.29 -4.09 -8.46
CA PHE A 408 -12.85 -4.14 -8.20
C PHE A 408 -12.55 -4.50 -6.74
N ILE A 409 -13.18 -3.82 -5.77
CA ILE A 409 -12.95 -4.08 -4.34
C ILE A 409 -13.38 -5.49 -3.95
N ASN A 410 -14.50 -6.00 -4.51
CA ASN A 410 -14.92 -7.39 -4.29
C ASN A 410 -13.90 -8.40 -4.84
N ARG A 411 -13.35 -8.17 -6.04
CA ARG A 411 -12.29 -9.04 -6.59
C ARG A 411 -11.05 -9.01 -5.69
N LEU A 412 -10.62 -7.80 -5.30
CA LEU A 412 -9.47 -7.61 -4.42
C LEU A 412 -9.64 -8.33 -3.06
N ALA A 413 -10.83 -8.24 -2.46
CA ALA A 413 -11.12 -8.90 -1.18
C ALA A 413 -11.19 -10.43 -1.28
N ARG A 414 -11.54 -10.96 -2.46
CA ARG A 414 -11.58 -12.41 -2.73
C ARG A 414 -10.20 -12.99 -3.01
N GLU A 415 -9.39 -12.26 -3.77
CA GLU A 415 -8.12 -12.75 -4.29
C GLU A 415 -6.95 -12.48 -3.35
N PHE A 416 -7.07 -11.48 -2.47
CA PHE A 416 -6.04 -11.14 -1.51
C PHE A 416 -6.57 -11.27 -0.08
N PRO A 417 -5.81 -11.86 0.86
CA PRO A 417 -6.18 -11.96 2.27
C PRO A 417 -6.05 -10.58 2.94
N LEU A 418 -6.96 -9.66 2.63
CA LEU A 418 -7.00 -8.33 3.22
C LEU A 418 -7.47 -8.44 4.68
N ASN A 419 -6.55 -8.21 5.61
CA ASN A 419 -6.85 -8.27 7.03
C ASN A 419 -7.76 -7.10 7.45
N VAL A 420 -8.83 -7.37 8.22
CA VAL A 420 -9.76 -6.37 8.77
C VAL A 420 -9.06 -5.34 9.69
N THR A 421 -7.88 -5.68 10.23
CA THR A 421 -7.06 -4.77 11.03
C THR A 421 -6.19 -3.82 10.19
N ASN A 422 -6.11 -4.02 8.88
CA ASN A 422 -5.30 -3.21 7.96
C ASN A 422 -5.76 -1.74 7.98
N LYS A 423 -4.84 -0.85 8.37
CA LYS A 423 -5.10 0.59 8.50
C LYS A 423 -5.45 1.23 7.16
N GLN A 424 -4.86 0.77 6.07
CA GLN A 424 -5.08 1.34 4.75
C GLN A 424 -6.44 0.94 4.17
N LEU A 425 -6.87 -0.30 4.43
CA LEU A 425 -8.23 -0.73 4.09
C LEU A 425 -9.29 0.06 4.87
N LYS A 426 -9.06 0.30 6.17
CA LYS A 426 -9.94 1.15 6.98
C LYS A 426 -10.05 2.56 6.42
N LYS A 427 -8.93 3.20 6.07
CA LYS A 427 -8.91 4.52 5.43
C LYS A 427 -9.69 4.55 4.12
N LEU A 428 -9.58 3.49 3.29
CA LEU A 428 -10.35 3.38 2.05
C LEU A 428 -11.87 3.36 2.34
N PHE A 429 -12.31 2.54 3.29
CA PHE A 429 -13.73 2.47 3.65
C PHE A 429 -14.25 3.75 4.32
N GLU A 430 -13.44 4.39 5.16
CA GLU A 430 -13.75 5.71 5.72
C GLU A 430 -13.92 6.76 4.61
N ALA A 431 -13.02 6.79 3.62
CA ALA A 431 -13.11 7.70 2.48
C ALA A 431 -14.37 7.44 1.62
N ILE A 432 -14.74 6.17 1.40
CA ILE A 432 -15.98 5.81 0.70
C ILE A 432 -17.21 6.35 1.44
N ILE A 433 -17.29 6.10 2.76
CA ILE A 433 -18.40 6.58 3.60
C ILE A 433 -18.47 8.11 3.62
N GLU A 434 -17.33 8.79 3.68
CA GLU A 434 -17.28 10.26 3.65
C GLU A 434 -17.74 10.81 2.29
N CYS A 435 -17.30 10.22 1.18
CA CYS A 435 -17.77 10.60 -0.15
C CYS A 435 -19.28 10.41 -0.32
N MET A 436 -19.83 9.30 0.19
CA MET A 436 -21.28 9.07 0.22
C MET A 436 -22.02 10.15 1.01
N ARG A 437 -21.52 10.50 2.21
CA ARG A 437 -22.09 11.55 3.05
C ARG A 437 -22.07 12.91 2.34
N SER A 438 -20.93 13.27 1.76
CA SER A 438 -20.78 14.51 1.00
C SER A 438 -21.74 14.59 -0.19
N ALA A 439 -21.91 13.51 -0.95
CA ALA A 439 -22.88 13.47 -2.05
C ALA A 439 -24.33 13.63 -1.57
N LEU A 440 -24.67 13.01 -0.43
CA LEU A 440 -26.00 13.15 0.17
C LEU A 440 -26.30 14.58 0.60
N GLU A 441 -25.31 15.29 1.16
CA GLU A 441 -25.47 16.66 1.64
C GLU A 441 -25.49 17.69 0.51
N ASN A 442 -24.68 17.49 -0.53
CA ASN A 442 -24.43 18.51 -1.54
C ASN A 442 -25.13 18.27 -2.88
N ASP A 443 -25.54 17.03 -3.18
CA ASP A 443 -26.02 16.64 -4.51
C ASP A 443 -27.47 16.12 -4.53
N VAL A 444 -28.08 15.84 -3.38
CA VAL A 444 -29.49 15.42 -3.31
C VAL A 444 -30.39 16.62 -3.12
N PHE A 445 -31.18 16.93 -4.15
CA PHE A 445 -32.20 17.96 -4.10
C PHE A 445 -33.50 17.45 -4.71
N ILE A 446 -34.56 17.31 -3.90
CA ILE A 446 -35.91 17.00 -4.37
C ILE A 446 -36.82 18.16 -3.95
N PRO A 447 -37.39 18.90 -4.91
CA PRO A 447 -38.17 20.07 -4.59
C PRO A 447 -39.51 19.68 -3.95
N ILE A 448 -39.80 20.21 -2.76
CA ILE A 448 -41.05 19.96 -2.02
C ILE A 448 -41.85 21.25 -2.04
N PHE A 449 -42.91 21.26 -2.83
CA PHE A 449 -43.80 22.41 -2.95
C PHE A 449 -45.09 22.20 -2.15
N PRO A 450 -45.73 23.28 -1.64
CA PRO A 450 -47.01 23.17 -0.95
C PRO A 450 -48.08 22.52 -1.83
N LYS A 451 -48.96 21.70 -1.23
CA LYS A 451 -50.00 20.90 -1.92
C LYS A 451 -50.92 21.68 -2.87
N GLN A 452 -50.98 23.01 -2.72
CA GLN A 452 -51.81 23.91 -3.54
C GLN A 452 -51.24 24.09 -4.97
N VAL A 453 -49.95 23.84 -5.17
CA VAL A 453 -49.29 23.84 -6.48
C VAL A 453 -49.16 22.37 -6.89
N TYR A 454 -49.97 21.92 -7.83
CA TYR A 454 -50.16 20.50 -8.22
C TYR A 454 -48.93 19.95 -8.99
N GLU A 455 -47.74 19.95 -8.35
CA GLU A 455 -46.43 19.85 -9.03
C GLU A 455 -45.69 18.52 -8.90
N ALA A 456 -46.20 17.55 -8.14
CA ALA A 456 -45.64 16.18 -8.12
C ALA A 456 -45.71 15.47 -9.49
N LYS A 457 -46.41 16.06 -10.47
CA LYS A 457 -46.43 15.63 -11.89
C LYS A 457 -45.37 16.32 -12.76
N THR A 458 -44.61 17.28 -12.25
CA THR A 458 -43.59 17.95 -13.05
C THR A 458 -42.46 17.00 -13.38
N SER A 459 -41.95 17.10 -14.61
CA SER A 459 -40.85 16.25 -15.08
C SER A 459 -39.57 16.43 -14.25
N PHE A 460 -39.33 17.63 -13.70
CA PHE A 460 -38.20 17.90 -12.83
C PHE A 460 -38.30 17.19 -11.49
N PHE A 461 -39.45 17.24 -10.80
CA PHE A 461 -39.65 16.51 -9.55
C PHE A 461 -39.40 15.00 -9.73
N GLN A 462 -40.00 14.43 -10.78
CA GLN A 462 -39.84 13.00 -11.09
C GLN A 462 -38.38 12.64 -11.38
N ARG A 463 -37.65 13.49 -12.13
CA ARG A 463 -36.20 13.33 -12.36
C ARG A 463 -35.39 13.38 -11.07
N GLN A 464 -35.66 14.36 -10.20
CA GLN A 464 -34.94 14.50 -8.94
C GLN A 464 -35.21 13.32 -7.99
N PHE A 465 -36.45 12.85 -7.94
CA PHE A 465 -36.80 11.63 -7.21
C PHE A 465 -36.02 10.42 -7.75
N CYS A 466 -36.00 10.23 -9.07
CA CYS A 466 -35.26 9.12 -9.67
C CYS A 466 -33.74 9.24 -9.48
N SER A 467 -33.18 10.46 -9.49
CA SER A 467 -31.78 10.70 -9.15
C SER A 467 -31.46 10.28 -7.70
N GLY A 468 -32.33 10.63 -6.75
CA GLY A 468 -32.23 10.17 -5.36
C GLY A 468 -32.37 8.66 -5.22
N LEU A 469 -33.28 8.03 -5.98
CA LEU A 469 -33.45 6.58 -6.02
C LEU A 469 -32.23 5.88 -6.65
N LYS A 470 -31.60 6.48 -7.66
CA LYS A 470 -30.33 6.00 -8.23
C LYS A 470 -29.22 6.05 -7.20
N LEU A 471 -29.08 7.16 -6.47
CA LEU A 471 -28.09 7.25 -5.39
C LEU A 471 -28.35 6.20 -4.30
N PHE A 472 -29.61 5.96 -3.96
CA PHE A 472 -30.01 4.90 -3.02
C PHE A 472 -29.56 3.51 -3.52
N ARG A 473 -29.81 3.19 -4.80
CA ARG A 473 -29.30 1.96 -5.43
C ARG A 473 -27.78 1.86 -5.37
N ASN A 474 -27.09 2.95 -5.69
CA ASN A 474 -25.63 2.99 -5.68
C ASN A 474 -25.11 2.76 -4.27
N PHE A 475 -25.71 3.34 -3.21
CA PHE A 475 -25.33 3.05 -1.83
C PHE A 475 -25.55 1.57 -1.49
N LEU A 476 -26.71 1.01 -1.82
CA LEU A 476 -27.02 -0.39 -1.51
C LEU A 476 -26.11 -1.39 -2.23
N SER A 477 -25.50 -1.02 -3.37
CA SER A 477 -24.52 -1.87 -4.05
C SER A 477 -23.25 -2.16 -3.23
N TRP A 478 -23.02 -1.41 -2.16
CA TRP A 478 -21.92 -1.62 -1.22
C TRP A 478 -22.25 -2.60 -0.09
N GLN A 479 -23.48 -3.14 -0.05
CA GLN A 479 -23.84 -4.17 0.90
C GLN A 479 -22.95 -5.40 0.71
N GLY A 480 -22.38 -5.91 1.80
CA GLY A 480 -21.43 -7.02 1.78
C GLY A 480 -19.96 -6.59 1.69
N ILE A 481 -19.68 -5.33 1.30
CA ILE A 481 -18.35 -4.72 1.39
C ILE A 481 -18.24 -3.85 2.64
N LEU A 482 -19.18 -2.92 2.79
CA LEU A 482 -19.19 -1.99 3.92
C LEU A 482 -19.94 -2.57 5.11
N ALA A 483 -19.60 -2.08 6.30
CA ALA A 483 -20.34 -2.43 7.50
C ALA A 483 -21.81 -1.98 7.38
N ASP A 484 -22.70 -2.90 7.73
CA ASP A 484 -24.13 -2.77 7.58
C ASP A 484 -24.73 -1.57 8.34
N LYS A 485 -24.23 -1.29 9.55
CA LYS A 485 -24.71 -0.17 10.38
C LYS A 485 -24.53 1.21 9.71
N PRO A 486 -23.31 1.68 9.37
CA PRO A 486 -23.14 2.99 8.74
C PRO A 486 -23.81 3.05 7.36
N LEU A 487 -23.86 1.94 6.62
CA LEU A 487 -24.54 1.92 5.32
C LEU A 487 -26.06 2.11 5.46
N ARG A 488 -26.70 1.48 6.45
CA ARG A 488 -28.12 1.70 6.77
C ARG A 488 -28.40 3.11 7.24
N GLU A 489 -27.54 3.66 8.09
CA GLU A 489 -27.66 5.05 8.57
C GLU A 489 -27.66 6.04 7.38
N LEU A 490 -26.80 5.83 6.37
CA LEU A 490 -26.76 6.67 5.17
C LEU A 490 -27.93 6.39 4.21
N ALA A 491 -28.12 5.14 3.80
CA ALA A 491 -29.10 4.79 2.76
C ALA A 491 -30.55 4.92 3.26
N ILE A 492 -30.85 4.41 4.45
CA ILE A 492 -32.21 4.40 5.00
C ILE A 492 -32.45 5.65 5.82
N GLY A 493 -31.60 5.90 6.82
CA GLY A 493 -31.77 7.03 7.74
C GLY A 493 -31.66 8.39 7.04
N ALA A 494 -30.54 8.65 6.39
CA ALA A 494 -30.25 9.96 5.83
C ALA A 494 -30.84 10.19 4.43
N LEU A 495 -30.95 9.16 3.58
CA LEU A 495 -31.46 9.32 2.20
C LEU A 495 -32.95 8.99 2.08
N LEU A 496 -33.36 7.76 2.41
CA LEU A 496 -34.75 7.34 2.28
C LEU A 496 -35.68 8.16 3.20
N ASN A 497 -35.42 8.19 4.50
CA ASN A 497 -36.34 8.82 5.46
C ASN A 497 -36.38 10.35 5.32
N ARG A 498 -35.25 10.99 5.00
CA ARG A 498 -35.17 12.46 4.93
C ARG A 498 -35.61 13.04 3.59
N TYR A 499 -35.26 12.40 2.47
CA TYR A 499 -35.50 12.94 1.13
C TYR A 499 -36.58 12.18 0.37
N LEU A 500 -36.41 10.87 0.16
CA LEU A 500 -37.33 10.09 -0.68
C LEU A 500 -38.73 9.96 -0.06
N LEU A 501 -38.80 9.69 1.24
CA LEU A 501 -40.06 9.62 1.99
C LEU A 501 -40.79 10.96 2.00
N LEU A 502 -40.06 12.05 2.20
CA LEU A 502 -40.63 13.39 2.18
C LEU A 502 -41.18 13.76 0.80
N ALA A 503 -40.50 13.35 -0.27
CA ALA A 503 -40.98 13.49 -1.64
C ALA A 503 -42.23 12.65 -1.92
N MET A 504 -42.32 11.42 -1.41
CA MET A 504 -43.52 10.59 -1.58
C MET A 504 -44.76 11.22 -0.92
N ARG A 505 -44.61 11.93 0.21
CA ARG A 505 -45.72 12.60 0.91
C ARG A 505 -46.46 13.67 0.09
N VAL A 506 -45.83 14.20 -0.96
CA VAL A 506 -46.45 15.16 -1.88
C VAL A 506 -46.99 14.51 -3.16
N CYS A 507 -46.79 13.20 -3.35
CA CYS A 507 -47.30 12.44 -4.48
C CYS A 507 -48.77 12.02 -4.27
N THR A 508 -49.44 11.61 -5.35
CA THR A 508 -50.71 10.87 -5.22
C THR A 508 -50.45 9.50 -4.58
N ALA A 509 -51.44 8.92 -3.90
CA ALA A 509 -51.25 7.63 -3.25
C ALA A 509 -50.81 6.52 -4.23
N ASN A 510 -51.33 6.50 -5.46
CA ASN A 510 -50.89 5.56 -6.50
C ASN A 510 -49.41 5.72 -6.88
N ASP A 511 -48.93 6.96 -7.05
CA ASP A 511 -47.53 7.23 -7.40
C ASP A 511 -46.61 6.94 -6.20
N ALA A 512 -47.01 7.36 -4.99
CA ALA A 512 -46.28 7.09 -3.75
C ALA A 512 -46.09 5.58 -3.52
N ILE A 513 -47.16 4.78 -3.65
CA ILE A 513 -47.07 3.33 -3.49
C ILE A 513 -46.24 2.68 -4.60
N SER A 514 -46.34 3.15 -5.85
CA SER A 514 -45.51 2.63 -6.94
C SER A 514 -44.02 2.91 -6.70
N LYS A 515 -43.68 4.09 -6.19
CA LYS A 515 -42.32 4.46 -5.78
C LYS A 515 -41.83 3.61 -4.59
N ALA A 516 -42.66 3.45 -3.57
CA ALA A 516 -42.39 2.61 -2.42
C ALA A 516 -42.13 1.16 -2.81
N TYR A 517 -42.89 0.63 -3.77
CA TYR A 517 -42.70 -0.71 -4.32
C TYR A 517 -41.31 -0.87 -4.94
N VAL A 518 -40.85 0.11 -5.73
CA VAL A 518 -39.51 0.08 -6.31
C VAL A 518 -38.42 0.15 -5.24
N ILE A 519 -38.59 1.01 -4.23
CA ILE A 519 -37.62 1.15 -3.11
C ILE A 519 -37.46 -0.19 -2.39
N VAL A 520 -38.56 -0.86 -2.03
CA VAL A 520 -38.51 -2.13 -1.27
C VAL A 520 -37.94 -3.27 -2.11
N ASN A 521 -38.25 -3.33 -3.40
CA ASN A 521 -37.66 -4.32 -4.30
C ASN A 521 -36.18 -4.06 -4.60
N THR A 522 -35.67 -2.87 -4.27
CA THR A 522 -34.24 -2.54 -4.39
C THR A 522 -33.45 -2.93 -3.13
N LEU A 523 -34.09 -3.11 -1.97
CA LEU A 523 -33.41 -3.44 -0.72
C LEU A 523 -32.69 -4.79 -0.81
N PRO A 524 -31.46 -4.91 -0.24
CA PRO A 524 -30.77 -6.19 -0.11
C PRO A 524 -31.64 -7.20 0.63
N THR A 525 -31.69 -8.44 0.15
CA THR A 525 -32.54 -9.50 0.73
C THR A 525 -32.22 -9.76 2.21
N VAL A 526 -30.95 -9.69 2.59
CA VAL A 526 -30.47 -9.82 3.98
C VAL A 526 -31.03 -8.75 4.92
N TRP A 527 -31.41 -7.58 4.41
CA TRP A 527 -31.94 -6.48 5.20
C TRP A 527 -33.47 -6.53 5.37
N VAL A 528 -34.15 -7.24 4.48
CA VAL A 528 -35.63 -7.31 4.47
C VAL A 528 -36.18 -8.03 5.72
N SER A 529 -35.41 -8.92 6.32
CA SER A 529 -35.79 -9.66 7.55
C SER A 529 -34.98 -9.25 8.79
N ASP A 530 -34.08 -8.28 8.65
CA ASP A 530 -33.21 -7.86 9.76
C ASP A 530 -33.95 -6.88 10.68
N SER A 531 -34.05 -7.24 11.97
CA SER A 531 -34.77 -6.45 12.98
C SER A 531 -34.25 -5.01 13.11
N GLN A 532 -32.94 -4.79 12.94
CA GLN A 532 -32.36 -3.45 13.03
C GLN A 532 -32.71 -2.62 11.80
N THR A 533 -32.69 -3.22 10.61
CA THR A 533 -33.16 -2.58 9.38
C THR A 533 -34.64 -2.21 9.48
N LEU A 534 -35.49 -3.11 9.97
CA LEU A 534 -36.93 -2.84 10.14
C LEU A 534 -37.19 -1.64 11.06
N LYS A 535 -36.40 -1.47 12.14
CA LYS A 535 -36.47 -0.25 12.97
C LYS A 535 -36.15 1.02 12.19
N HIS A 536 -35.15 0.99 11.30
CA HIS A 536 -34.83 2.16 10.46
C HIS A 536 -35.91 2.44 9.41
N LEU A 537 -36.64 1.40 8.98
CA LEU A 537 -37.74 1.49 8.01
C LEU A 537 -39.09 1.84 8.65
N GLU A 538 -39.20 1.93 9.97
CA GLU A 538 -40.47 2.11 10.68
C GLU A 538 -41.27 3.34 10.17
N LEU A 539 -40.61 4.48 9.96
CA LEU A 539 -41.24 5.68 9.40
C LEU A 539 -41.80 5.46 8.00
N PHE A 540 -41.10 4.67 7.19
CA PHE A 540 -41.49 4.35 5.83
C PHE A 540 -42.64 3.32 5.80
N ILE A 541 -42.58 2.31 6.66
CA ILE A 541 -43.65 1.31 6.84
C ILE A 541 -44.95 1.97 7.32
N ASN A 542 -44.87 2.84 8.34
CA ASN A 542 -46.02 3.56 8.87
C ASN A 542 -46.65 4.48 7.82
N TYR A 543 -45.83 5.13 6.99
CA TYR A 543 -46.33 5.93 5.88
C TYR A 543 -47.10 5.10 4.85
N ILE A 544 -46.62 3.90 4.50
CA ILE A 544 -47.33 2.99 3.59
C ILE A 544 -48.66 2.56 4.19
N ARG A 545 -48.70 2.16 5.47
CA ARG A 545 -49.95 1.79 6.17
C ARG A 545 -50.96 2.94 6.15
N GLN A 546 -50.55 4.15 6.52
CA GLN A 546 -51.41 5.33 6.49
C GLN A 546 -51.92 5.66 5.08
N THR A 547 -51.06 5.49 4.06
CA THR A 547 -51.45 5.72 2.66
C THR A 547 -52.46 4.67 2.19
N MET A 548 -52.34 3.42 2.65
CA MET A 548 -53.34 2.38 2.38
C MET A 548 -54.68 2.65 3.07
N GLU A 549 -54.66 3.00 4.37
CA GLU A 549 -55.87 3.25 5.17
C GLU A 549 -56.66 4.47 4.68
N SER A 550 -55.97 5.48 4.14
CA SER A 550 -56.59 6.67 3.57
C SER A 550 -57.15 6.46 2.15
N CYS A 551 -56.91 5.31 1.52
CA CYS A 551 -57.47 4.97 0.21
C CYS A 551 -58.74 4.12 0.36
N ASP A 552 -59.81 4.52 -0.32
CA ASP A 552 -61.07 3.78 -0.31
C ASP A 552 -60.90 2.43 -1.04
N ALA A 553 -61.06 1.32 -0.31
CA ALA A 553 -60.89 -0.04 -0.82
C ALA A 553 -61.88 -0.40 -1.95
N GLY A 554 -62.97 0.36 -2.10
CA GLY A 554 -63.95 0.22 -3.18
C GLY A 554 -63.59 0.94 -4.49
N ASN A 555 -62.51 1.73 -4.53
CA ASN A 555 -62.13 2.48 -5.72
C ASN A 555 -61.24 1.64 -6.67
N PRO A 556 -61.72 1.27 -7.88
CA PRO A 556 -60.97 0.43 -8.81
C PRO A 556 -59.64 1.05 -9.27
N LEU A 557 -59.47 2.37 -9.18
CA LEU A 557 -58.22 3.07 -9.51
C LEU A 557 -57.11 2.86 -8.46
N PHE A 558 -57.44 2.41 -7.25
CA PHE A 558 -56.49 2.18 -6.16
C PHE A 558 -56.25 0.68 -5.88
N LEU A 559 -57.03 -0.22 -6.47
CA LEU A 559 -56.95 -1.66 -6.24
C LEU A 559 -55.52 -2.21 -6.48
N GLN A 560 -54.90 -1.87 -7.61
CA GLN A 560 -53.53 -2.29 -7.93
C GLN A 560 -52.49 -1.73 -6.94
N SER A 561 -52.69 -0.53 -6.44
CA SER A 561 -51.80 0.08 -5.45
C SER A 561 -51.99 -0.56 -4.09
N CYS A 562 -53.22 -0.86 -3.69
CA CYS A 562 -53.50 -1.62 -2.47
C CYS A 562 -52.82 -2.99 -2.50
N ASP A 563 -52.85 -3.70 -3.63
CA ASP A 563 -52.16 -4.98 -3.79
C ASP A 563 -50.64 -4.83 -3.69
N LYS A 564 -50.05 -3.84 -4.37
CA LYS A 564 -48.61 -3.53 -4.23
C LYS A 564 -48.24 -3.19 -2.79
N ALA A 565 -49.05 -2.42 -2.09
CA ALA A 565 -48.79 -2.01 -0.72
C ALA A 565 -48.87 -3.20 0.24
N LYS A 566 -49.85 -4.11 0.07
CA LYS A 566 -49.89 -5.39 0.79
C LYS A 566 -48.65 -6.25 0.52
N GLN A 567 -48.21 -6.34 -0.74
CA GLN A 567 -46.97 -7.07 -1.10
C GLN A 567 -45.73 -6.47 -0.42
N ILE A 568 -45.64 -5.14 -0.34
CA ILE A 568 -44.54 -4.46 0.36
C ILE A 568 -44.55 -4.84 1.84
N LEU A 569 -45.69 -4.68 2.52
CA LEU A 569 -45.82 -4.96 3.95
C LEU A 569 -45.56 -6.43 4.27
N GLN A 570 -46.04 -7.35 3.42
CA GLN A 570 -45.74 -8.78 3.51
C GLN A 570 -44.24 -9.05 3.41
N ARG A 571 -43.58 -8.46 2.41
CA ARG A 571 -42.14 -8.64 2.20
C ARG A 571 -41.33 -8.12 3.38
N LEU A 572 -41.75 -7.03 4.02
CA LEU A 572 -41.11 -6.46 5.20
C LEU A 572 -41.54 -7.13 6.52
N HIS A 573 -42.26 -8.26 6.47
CA HIS A 573 -42.84 -8.94 7.65
C HIS A 573 -43.59 -7.98 8.59
N SER A 574 -44.24 -7.00 7.98
CA SER A 574 -44.88 -5.86 8.64
C SER A 574 -46.32 -5.76 8.14
N LEU A 575 -47.00 -6.88 7.94
CA LEU A 575 -48.43 -6.96 7.61
C LEU A 575 -49.25 -6.81 8.89
#